data_AF-A0A126UVQ3-F1
#
_entry.id   AF-A0A126UVQ3-F1
#
_cell.length_a   1.000
_cell.length_b   1.000
_cell.length_c   1.000
_cell.angle_alpha   90.00
_cell.angle_beta   90.00
_cell.angle_gamma   90.00
#
_symmetry.space_group_name_H-M   'P 1'
#
loop_
_entity.id
_entity.type
_entity.pdbx_description
1 polymer ?
#
loop_
_entity_poly.entity_id
_entity_poly.type
_entity_poly.pdbx_seq_one_letter_code
_entity_poly.pdbx_strand_id
1 'polypeptide(L)'
;MSVFAIAAQLKKMLLGMEKDLGFDTLSESEKSILYAVIDLEGGSAIHSSLIKSHELTDSLTKPTFHRALKSLVSKGYISHEDGTKTGLYRFKKANFKTS
;
A
#
# COMPACT_ATOMS: atom_id res chain seq x y z
N MET A 1 -8.91 -25.29 17.38
CA MET A 1 -9.36 -24.49 16.22
C MET A 1 -8.46 -24.80 15.03
N SER A 2 -9.02 -24.87 13.82
CA SER A 2 -8.25 -25.14 12.60
C SER A 2 -7.43 -23.90 12.18
N VAL A 3 -6.23 -24.09 11.64
CA VAL A 3 -5.40 -23.00 11.08
C VAL A 3 -6.14 -22.22 9.99
N PHE A 4 -7.00 -22.90 9.22
CA PHE A 4 -7.85 -22.26 8.21
C PHE A 4 -8.89 -21.33 8.83
N ALA A 5 -9.43 -21.68 10.00
CA ALA A 5 -10.37 -20.82 10.73
C ALA A 5 -9.67 -19.57 11.28
N ILE A 6 -8.42 -19.71 11.76
CA ILE A 6 -7.60 -18.58 12.23
C ILE A 6 -7.29 -17.64 11.06
N ALA A 7 -6.87 -18.18 9.90
CA ALA A 7 -6.62 -17.37 8.71
C ALA A 7 -7.86 -16.57 8.28
N ALA A 8 -9.04 -17.21 8.31
CA ALA A 8 -10.31 -16.52 8.01
C ALA A 8 -10.62 -15.41 9.03
N GLN A 9 -10.32 -15.62 10.32
CA GLN A 9 -10.51 -14.61 11.36
C GLN A 9 -9.55 -13.43 11.19
N LEU A 10 -8.28 -13.68 10.87
CA LEU A 10 -7.30 -12.63 10.59
C LEU A 10 -7.71 -11.81 9.36
N LYS A 11 -8.18 -12.44 8.29
CA LYS A 11 -8.68 -11.70 7.12
C LYS A 11 -9.89 -10.84 7.45
N LYS A 12 -10.82 -11.30 8.29
CA LYS A 12 -11.96 -10.48 8.75
C LYS A 12 -11.50 -9.26 9.54
N MET A 13 -10.52 -9.43 10.43
CA MET A 13 -9.96 -8.32 11.21
C MET A 13 -9.27 -7.30 10.30
N LEU A 14 -8.44 -7.77 9.35
CA LEU A 14 -7.78 -6.91 8.37
C LEU A 14 -8.80 -6.12 7.53
N LEU A 15 -9.86 -6.77 7.06
CA LEU A 15 -10.93 -6.10 6.30
C LEU A 15 -11.64 -5.02 7.13
N GLY A 16 -11.87 -5.26 8.42
CA GLY A 16 -12.41 -4.25 9.34
C GLY A 16 -11.49 -3.05 9.46
N MET A 17 -10.19 -3.29 9.69
CA MET A 17 -9.18 -2.24 9.79
C MET A 17 -9.04 -1.45 8.48
N GLU A 18 -9.03 -2.13 7.33
CA GLU A 18 -9.01 -1.49 6.01
C GLU A 18 -10.19 -0.54 5.83
N LYS A 19 -11.39 -0.93 6.28
CA LYS A 19 -12.58 -0.08 6.21
C LYS A 19 -12.48 1.13 7.14
N ASP A 20 -12.04 0.92 8.38
CA ASP A 20 -11.85 2.01 9.34
C ASP A 20 -10.79 3.02 8.88
N LEU A 21 -9.80 2.56 8.10
CA LEU A 21 -8.76 3.36 7.46
C LEU A 21 -9.17 3.91 6.08
N GLY A 22 -10.37 3.62 5.56
CA GLY A 22 -10.81 4.05 4.22
C GLY A 22 -10.07 3.39 3.04
N PHE A 23 -9.35 2.30 3.30
CA PHE A 23 -8.63 1.51 2.30
C PHE A 23 -9.53 0.50 1.57
N ASP A 24 -10.78 0.35 1.99
CA ASP A 24 -11.78 -0.54 1.37
C ASP A 24 -12.06 -0.19 -0.10
N THR A 25 -11.87 1.08 -0.49
CA THR A 25 -11.98 1.56 -1.88
C THR A 25 -10.76 1.28 -2.76
N LEU A 26 -9.67 0.75 -2.19
CA LEU A 26 -8.47 0.36 -2.92
C LEU A 26 -8.60 -1.05 -3.49
N SER A 27 -8.10 -1.24 -4.71
CA SER A 27 -7.91 -2.56 -5.28
C SER A 27 -6.85 -3.37 -4.51
N GLU A 28 -6.88 -4.69 -4.62
CA GLU A 28 -5.88 -5.55 -3.96
C GLU A 28 -4.43 -5.18 -4.35
N SER A 29 -4.18 -4.84 -5.63
CA SER A 29 -2.85 -4.39 -6.06
C SER A 29 -2.44 -3.05 -5.42
N GLU A 30 -3.38 -2.14 -5.19
CA GLU A 30 -3.12 -0.89 -4.48
C GLU A 30 -2.84 -1.15 -3.00
N LYS A 31 -3.63 -1.99 -2.33
CA LYS A 31 -3.40 -2.38 -0.92
C LYS A 31 -2.04 -3.04 -0.74
N SER A 32 -1.69 -3.99 -1.60
CA SER A 32 -0.37 -4.64 -1.63
C SER A 32 0.78 -3.63 -1.68
N ILE A 33 0.71 -2.65 -2.59
CA ILE A 33 1.75 -1.63 -2.73
C ILE A 33 1.75 -0.69 -1.52
N LEU A 34 0.58 -0.28 -1.03
CA LEU A 34 0.46 0.62 0.10
C LEU A 34 1.05 0.00 1.38
N TYR A 35 0.70 -1.27 1.67
CA TYR A 35 1.28 -1.99 2.79
C TYR A 35 2.78 -2.21 2.64
N ALA A 36 3.26 -2.52 1.43
CA ALA A 36 4.71 -2.61 1.19
C ALA A 36 5.43 -1.27 1.43
N VAL A 37 4.82 -0.14 1.07
CA VAL A 37 5.37 1.18 1.38
C VAL A 37 5.42 1.41 2.88
N ILE A 38 4.32 1.17 3.60
CA ILE A 38 4.23 1.36 5.06
C ILE A 38 5.22 0.47 5.81
N ASP A 39 5.38 -0.78 5.38
CA ASP A 39 6.31 -1.73 6.00
C ASP A 39 7.79 -1.36 5.78
N LEU A 40 8.12 -0.87 4.58
CA LEU A 40 9.48 -0.42 4.24
C LEU A 40 9.82 0.96 4.81
N GLU A 41 8.83 1.81 5.06
CA GLU A 41 9.01 3.20 5.46
C GLU A 41 9.39 3.34 6.94
N GLY A 42 10.68 3.14 7.23
CA GLY A 42 11.31 3.42 8.52
C GLY A 42 11.61 4.91 8.77
N GLY A 43 10.80 5.83 8.23
CA GLY A 43 10.98 7.30 8.36
C GLY A 43 11.66 8.01 7.18
N SER A 44 12.11 7.26 6.18
CA SER A 44 12.75 7.75 4.94
C SER A 44 11.97 7.33 3.71
N ALA A 45 12.07 8.10 2.62
CA ALA A 45 11.44 7.73 1.35
C ALA A 45 12.05 6.46 0.75
N ILE A 46 11.22 5.67 0.07
CA ILE A 46 11.55 4.33 -0.42
C ILE A 46 11.56 4.29 -1.94
N HIS A 47 12.57 3.62 -2.51
CA HIS A 47 12.70 3.49 -3.95
C HIS A 47 11.70 2.49 -4.54
N SER A 48 11.08 2.79 -5.70
CA SER A 48 10.09 1.90 -6.31
C SER A 48 10.60 0.51 -6.65
N SER A 49 11.92 0.35 -6.83
CA SER A 49 12.51 -0.99 -7.01
C SER A 49 12.39 -1.84 -5.76
N LEU A 50 12.61 -1.27 -4.57
CA LEU A 50 12.44 -1.96 -3.29
C LEU A 50 10.98 -2.30 -3.04
N ILE A 51 10.09 -1.34 -3.34
CA ILE A 51 8.63 -1.59 -3.25
C ILE A 51 8.26 -2.75 -4.16
N LYS A 52 8.76 -2.80 -5.40
CA LYS A 52 8.47 -3.85 -6.40
C LYS A 52 9.02 -5.24 -6.04
N SER A 53 10.10 -5.30 -5.27
CA SER A 53 10.72 -6.54 -4.79
C SER A 53 10.18 -7.02 -3.44
N HIS A 54 9.27 -6.26 -2.81
CA HIS A 54 8.64 -6.63 -1.54
C HIS A 54 7.75 -7.87 -1.70
N GLU A 55 7.67 -8.73 -0.68
CA GLU A 55 6.87 -9.97 -0.70
C GLU A 55 5.38 -9.74 -1.00
N LEU A 56 4.87 -8.56 -0.66
CA LEU A 56 3.48 -8.17 -0.94
C LEU A 56 3.23 -7.76 -2.39
N THR A 57 4.28 -7.50 -3.18
CA THR A 57 4.17 -6.96 -4.54
C THR A 57 4.98 -7.72 -5.60
N ASP A 58 5.83 -8.67 -5.21
CA ASP A 58 6.72 -9.41 -6.09
C ASP A 58 5.98 -10.08 -7.26
N SER A 59 4.80 -10.64 -6.98
CA SER A 59 3.86 -11.29 -7.90
C SER A 59 3.17 -10.33 -8.88
N LEU A 60 3.16 -9.03 -8.61
CA LEU A 60 2.57 -8.05 -9.52
C LEU A 60 3.43 -7.93 -10.79
N THR A 61 2.78 -8.02 -11.94
CA THR A 61 3.48 -7.70 -13.21
C THR A 61 3.89 -6.24 -13.23
N LYS A 62 4.98 -5.93 -13.96
CA LYS A 62 5.47 -4.55 -14.10
C LYS A 62 4.37 -3.55 -14.53
N PRO A 63 3.51 -3.85 -15.52
CA PRO A 63 2.39 -2.96 -15.87
C PRO A 63 1.39 -2.75 -14.73
N THR A 64 1.02 -3.82 -14.00
CA THR A 64 0.08 -3.72 -12.88
C THR A 64 0.66 -2.90 -11.75
N PHE A 65 1.93 -3.14 -11.40
CA PHE A 65 2.65 -2.38 -10.38
C PHE A 65 2.65 -0.87 -10.68
N HIS A 66 3.10 -0.48 -11.88
CA HIS A 66 3.17 0.95 -12.24
C HIS A 66 1.80 1.62 -12.31
N ARG A 67 0.76 0.90 -12.78
CA ARG A 67 -0.62 1.43 -12.77
C ARG A 67 -1.14 1.67 -11.35
N ALA A 68 -0.98 0.69 -10.46
CA ALA A 68 -1.44 0.79 -9.08
C ALA A 68 -0.64 1.85 -8.29
N LEU A 69 0.69 1.91 -8.46
CA LEU A 69 1.54 2.93 -7.85
C LEU A 69 1.11 4.35 -8.28
N LYS A 70 0.89 4.58 -9.58
CA LYS A 70 0.40 5.87 -10.09
C LYS A 70 -0.98 6.22 -9.53
N SER A 71 -1.87 5.23 -9.41
CA SER A 71 -3.21 5.41 -8.84
C SER A 71 -3.14 5.86 -7.37
N LEU A 72 -2.28 5.22 -6.56
CA LEU A 72 -2.05 5.60 -5.17
C LEU A 72 -1.51 7.03 -5.02
N VAL A 73 -0.58 7.45 -5.90
CA VAL A 73 -0.11 8.84 -5.95
C VAL A 73 -1.26 9.79 -6.24
N SER A 74 -2.07 9.49 -7.27
CA SER A 74 -3.21 10.32 -7.66
C SER A 74 -4.30 10.41 -6.59
N LYS A 75 -4.52 9.33 -5.83
CA LYS A 75 -5.45 9.27 -4.70
C LYS A 75 -4.88 9.93 -3.44
N GLY A 76 -3.58 10.25 -3.42
CA GLY A 76 -2.92 10.95 -2.31
C GLY A 76 -2.54 10.05 -1.12
N TYR A 77 -2.55 8.73 -1.28
CA TYR A 77 -2.09 7.77 -0.25
C TYR A 77 -0.56 7.67 -0.17
N ILE A 78 0.11 7.97 -1.28
CA ILE A 78 1.57 8.07 -1.35
C ILE A 78 1.95 9.34 -2.11
N SER A 79 3.13 9.87 -1.84
CA SER A 79 3.69 11.01 -2.57
C SER A 79 5.13 10.76 -2.98
N HIS A 80 5.58 11.47 -4.00
CA HIS A 80 7.00 11.60 -4.27
C HIS A 80 7.68 12.42 -3.17
N GLU A 81 8.97 12.18 -2.94
CA GLU A 81 9.78 13.05 -2.09
C GLU A 81 10.21 14.31 -2.85
N ASP A 82 9.95 15.48 -2.26
CA ASP A 82 10.20 16.78 -2.87
C ASP A 82 11.68 16.96 -3.25
N GLY A 83 11.92 17.41 -4.48
CA GLY A 83 13.28 17.71 -4.96
C GLY A 83 14.13 16.51 -5.38
N THR A 84 13.61 15.28 -5.32
CA THR A 84 14.37 14.08 -5.72
C THR A 84 14.08 13.63 -7.16
N LYS A 85 15.13 13.14 -7.84
CA LYS A 85 15.01 12.49 -9.15
C LYS A 85 14.23 11.18 -8.99
N THR A 86 13.01 11.16 -9.54
CA THR A 86 12.27 9.99 -10.02
C THR A 86 12.49 8.66 -9.27
N GLY A 87 11.52 8.24 -8.47
CA GLY A 87 11.44 6.87 -7.98
C GLY A 87 11.40 6.70 -6.46
N LEU A 88 11.54 7.77 -5.68
CA LEU A 88 11.33 7.76 -4.23
C LEU A 88 9.88 8.08 -3.88
N TYR A 89 9.32 7.31 -2.94
CA TYR A 89 7.93 7.39 -2.50
C TYR A 89 7.84 7.37 -0.97
N ARG A 90 6.84 8.06 -0.44
CA ARG A 90 6.51 8.13 0.98
C ARG A 90 5.03 7.90 1.19
N PHE A 91 4.63 7.19 2.24
CA PHE A 91 3.25 7.11 2.69
C PHE A 91 2.79 8.50 3.13
N LYS A 92 1.56 8.83 2.75
CA LYS A 92 0.88 10.01 3.24
C LYS A 92 -0.36 9.52 3.95
N LYS A 93 -0.49 9.86 5.23
CA LYS A 93 -1.77 9.73 5.93
C LYS A 93 -2.77 10.57 5.14
N ALA A 94 -3.66 9.92 4.40
CA ALA A 94 -4.68 10.63 3.65
C ALA A 94 -5.44 11.50 4.67
N ASN A 95 -5.69 12.76 4.33
CA ASN A 95 -6.53 13.63 5.14
C ASN A 95 -7.96 13.11 5.02
N PHE A 96 -8.29 12.06 5.77
CA PHE A 96 -9.63 11.53 5.85
C PHE A 96 -10.50 12.64 6.43
N LYS A 97 -11.39 13.20 5.59
CA LYS A 97 -12.48 14.03 6.10
C LYS A 97 -13.34 13.12 6.96
N THR A 98 -13.22 13.26 8.27
CA THR A 98 -14.30 12.85 9.18
C THR A 98 -15.54 13.61 8.72
N SER A 99 -16.47 12.92 8.07
CA SER A 99 -17.85 13.37 7.89
C SER A 99 -18.73 12.60 8.85
#